data_AF-A0A1J4XSS4-F1
#
_entry.id   AF-A0A1J4XSS4-F1
#
_cell.length_a   1.000
_cell.length_b   1.000
_cell.length_c   1.000
_cell.angle_alpha   90.00
_cell.angle_beta   90.00
_cell.angle_gamma   90.00
#
_symmetry.space_group_name_H-M   'P 1'
#
loop_
_entity.id
_entity.type
_entity.pdbx_description
1 polymer ?
#
loop_
_entity_poly.entity_id
_entity_poly.type
_entity_poly.pdbx_seq_one_letter_code
_entity_poly.pdbx_strand_id
1 'polypeptide(L)' 'MEGTVLIPSGIFRQRDLSVLEAMVVYLKVERGMTYHEIAALLNRDDRTIWTCYNRAQKKRVQQ' A
#
# COMPACT_ATOMS: atom_id res chain seq x y z
N MET A 1 -1.17 -15.40 13.35
CA MET A 1 -2.31 -15.57 12.42
C MET A 1 -1.79 -15.26 11.04
N GLU A 2 -1.73 -16.25 10.15
CA GLU A 2 -1.34 -16.05 8.75
C GLU A 2 -2.53 -15.44 8.00
N GLY A 3 -2.51 -14.12 7.82
CA GLY A 3 -3.48 -13.43 6.98
C GLY A 3 -3.01 -13.45 5.53
N THR A 4 -3.50 -14.39 4.72
CA THR A 4 -3.20 -14.40 3.29
C THR A 4 -4.13 -13.41 2.57
N VAL A 5 -3.55 -12.49 1.79
CA VAL A 5 -4.31 -11.54 0.97
C VAL A 5 -3.92 -11.73 -0.49
N LEU A 6 -4.93 -11.83 -1.36
CA LEU A 6 -4.74 -11.88 -2.80
C LEU A 6 -4.55 -10.47 -3.35
N ILE A 7 -3.43 -10.27 -4.03
CA ILE A 7 -3.06 -8.99 -4.65
C ILE A 7 -3.01 -9.17 -6.17
N PRO A 8 -3.80 -8.41 -6.95
CA PRO A 8 -3.72 -8.44 -8.40
C PRO A 8 -2.34 -7.96 -8.86
N SER A 9 -1.64 -8.72 -9.70
CA SER A 9 -0.33 -8.32 -10.23
C SER A 9 -0.36 -7.02 -11.04
N GLY A 10 -1.54 -6.65 -11.57
CA GLY A 10 -1.75 -5.41 -12.31
C GLY A 10 -1.45 -4.13 -11.51
N ILE A 11 -1.50 -4.16 -10.18
CA ILE A 11 -1.16 -2.97 -9.36
C ILE A 11 0.33 -2.59 -9.47
N PHE A 12 1.19 -3.53 -9.86
CA PHE A 12 2.63 -3.32 -10.03
C PHE A 12 2.99 -2.81 -11.43
N ARG A 13 2.00 -2.56 -12.30
CA ARG A 13 2.23 -2.02 -13.64
C ARG A 13 2.74 -0.59 -13.60
N GLN A 14 2.39 0.18 -12.57
CA GLN A 14 2.91 1.54 -12.36
C GLN A 14 4.34 1.46 -11.84
N ARG A 15 5.31 1.73 -12.72
CA ARG A 15 6.75 1.65 -12.37
C ARG A 15 7.24 2.76 -11.44
N ASP A 16 6.47 3.83 -11.30
CA ASP A 16 6.80 4.96 -10.42
C ASP A 16 6.58 4.62 -8.94
N LEU A 17 5.69 3.66 -8.67
CA LEU A 17 5.44 3.15 -7.33
C LEU A 17 6.34 1.94 -7.06
N SER A 18 7.00 1.95 -5.90
CA SER A 18 7.61 0.74 -5.37
C SER A 18 6.54 -0.31 -5.05
N VAL A 19 6.95 -1.57 -4.95
CA VAL A 19 6.06 -2.69 -4.62
C VAL A 19 5.26 -2.41 -3.35
N LEU A 20 5.91 -1.90 -2.30
CA LEU A 20 5.25 -1.57 -1.04
C LEU A 20 4.27 -0.40 -1.19
N GLU A 21 4.62 0.64 -1.94
CA GLU A 21 3.73 1.77 -2.22
C GLU A 21 2.46 1.30 -2.97
N ALA A 22 2.62 0.49 -4.02
CA ALA A 22 1.51 -0.07 -4.79
C ALA A 22 0.60 -0.92 -3.90
N MET A 23 1.17 -1.79 -3.06
CA MET A 23 0.41 -2.61 -2.10
C MET A 23 -0.35 -1.76 -1.10
N VAL A 24 0.31 -0.77 -0.48
CA VAL A 24 -0.32 0.11 0.52
C VAL A 24 -1.46 0.91 -0.10
N VAL A 25 -1.29 1.44 -1.31
CA VAL A 25 -2.35 2.17 -2.02
C VAL A 25 -3.54 1.24 -2.30
N TYR A 26 -3.30 0.03 -2.82
CA TYR A 26 -4.36 -0.92 -3.10
C TYR A 26 -5.12 -1.33 -1.82
N LEU A 27 -4.41 -1.66 -0.74
CA LEU A 27 -5.03 -2.04 0.52
C LEU A 27 -5.81 -0.88 1.16
N LYS A 28 -5.34 0.36 0.99
CA LYS A 28 -6.00 1.54 1.53
C LYS A 28 -7.22 1.96 0.71
N VAL A 29 -7.10 2.02 -0.60
CA VAL A 29 -8.10 2.60 -1.52
C VAL A 29 -9.10 1.55 -1.97
N GLU A 30 -8.62 0.40 -2.45
CA GLU A 30 -9.48 -0.64 -3.02
C GLU A 30 -10.06 -1.57 -1.94
N ARG A 31 -9.31 -1.80 -0.85
CA ARG A 31 -9.76 -2.65 0.28
C ARG A 31 -10.28 -1.85 1.48
N GLY A 32 -10.15 -0.52 1.47
CA GLY A 32 -10.68 0.35 2.53
C GLY A 32 -10.02 0.19 3.90
N MET A 33 -8.87 -0.48 4.00
CA MET A 33 -8.24 -0.80 5.29
C MET A 33 -7.68 0.45 5.98
N THR A 34 -7.65 0.44 7.30
CA THR A 34 -6.96 1.44 8.11
C THR A 34 -5.44 1.26 8.03
N TYR A 35 -4.68 2.30 8.40
CA TYR A 35 -3.21 2.16 8.42
C TYR A 35 -2.74 1.07 9.39
N HIS A 36 -3.45 0.92 10.52
CA HIS A 36 -3.15 -0.09 11.51
C HIS A 36 -3.40 -1.51 11.02
N GLU A 37 -4.51 -1.74 10.33
CA GLU A 37 -4.78 -3.06 9.73
C GLU A 37 -3.75 -3.42 8.66
N ILE A 38 -3.33 -2.44 7.84
CA ILE A 38 -2.28 -2.64 6.83
C ILE A 38 -0.92 -2.89 7.50
N ALA A 39 -0.61 -2.16 8.57
CA ALA A 39 0.62 -2.31 9.36
C ALA A 39 0.70 -3.71 9.98
N ALA A 40 -0.38 -4.17 10.61
CA ALA A 40 -0.50 -5.51 11.17
C ALA A 40 -0.39 -6.60 10.09
N LEU A 41 -1.06 -6.44 8.95
CA LEU A 41 -1.03 -7.38 7.83
C LEU A 41 0.37 -7.52 7.22
N LEU A 42 1.08 -6.41 7.03
CA LEU A 42 2.40 -6.38 6.39
C LEU A 42 3.54 -6.55 7.40
N ASN A 43 3.23 -6.70 8.68
CA ASN A 43 4.18 -6.71 9.79
C ASN A 43 5.15 -5.52 9.70
N ARG A 44 4.59 -4.31 9.66
CA ARG A 44 5.30 -3.03 9.59
C ARG A 44 4.74 -2.06 10.62
N ASP A 45 5.49 -1.01 10.88
CA ASP A 45 5.05 0.10 11.71
C ASP A 45 4.03 1.00 10.97
N ASP A 46 3.02 1.48 11.68
CA ASP A 46 2.01 2.41 11.19
C ASP A 46 2.60 3.63 10.46
N ARG A 47 3.70 4.19 10.97
CA ARG A 47 4.39 5.35 10.37
C ARG A 47 4.99 5.01 9.02
N THR A 48 5.43 3.76 8.84
CA THR A 48 5.96 3.28 7.56
C THR A 48 4.84 3.22 6.53
N ILE A 49 3.68 2.67 6.90
CA ILE A 49 2.50 2.61 6.02
C ILE A 49 2.04 4.01 5.64
N TRP A 50 1.94 4.92 6.60
CA TRP A 50 1.56 6.31 6.35
C TRP A 50 2.55 7.01 5.41
N THR A 51 3.85 6.85 5.65
CA THR A 51 4.90 7.46 4.81
C THR A 51 4.85 6.92 3.38
N CYS A 52 4.71 5.61 3.20
CA CYS A 52 4.56 4.98 1.88
C CYS A 52 3.32 5.49 1.15
N TYR A 53 2.17 5.54 1.82
CA TYR A 53 0.94 6.06 1.23
C TYR A 53 1.09 7.52 0.78
N ASN A 54 1.65 8.37 1.63
CA ASN A 54 1.84 9.79 1.32
C ASN A 54 2.84 10.00 0.15
N ARG A 55 3.93 9.23 0.10
CA ARG A 55 4.87 9.25 -1.04
C ARG A 55 4.20 8.79 -2.33
N ALA A 56 3.42 7.72 -2.27
CA ALA A 56 2.68 7.20 -3.42
C ALA A 56 1.67 8.22 -3.96
N GLN A 57 0.94 8.92 -3.08
CA GLN A 57 0.00 9.96 -3.49
C GLN A 57 0.71 11.14 -4.17
N LYS A 58 1.86 11.58 -3.66
CA LYS A 58 2.64 12.64 -4.32
C LYS A 58 3.10 12.26 -5.72
N LYS A 59 3.44 10.99 -5.94
CA LYS A 59 3.83 10.48 -7.26
C LYS A 59 2.64 10.39 -8.23
N ARG A 60 1.43 10.09 -7.75
CA ARG A 60 0.20 10.10 -8.56
C ARG A 60 -0.26 11.50 -8.96
N VAL A 61 0.00 12.52 -8.12
CA VAL A 61 -0.37 13.93 -8.39
C VAL A 61 0.60 14.61 -9.36
N GLN A 62 1.81 14.08 -9.56
CA GLN A 62 2.82 14.63 -10.48
C GLN A 62 2.77 14.00 -11.89
N GLN A 63 1.71 13.28 -12.24
CA GLN A 63 1.46 12.76 -13.59
C GLN A 63 0.23 13.38 -14.24
#